data_AF-A0A2D7NLF5-F1
#
_entry.id   AF-A0A2D7NLF5-F1
#
_cell.length_a   1.000
_cell.length_b   1.000
_cell.length_c   1.000
_cell.angle_alpha   90.00
_cell.angle_beta   90.00
_cell.angle_gamma   90.00
#
_symmetry.space_group_name_H-M   'P 1'
#
loop_
_entity.id
_entity.type
_entity.pdbx_description
1 polymer ?
#
loop_
_entity_poly.entity_id
_entity_poly.type
_entity_poly.pdbx_seq_one_letter_code
_entity_poly.pdbx_strand_id
1 'polypeptide(L)'
;MNDSSSSDTKPSKIIPLPRGLILLSCLWITGSWLENIGIQTPIQPIAEDYSYGLRMLCSSMMIGITLGWPLLRLGVGRFVSPVRQTLLDILVIVSGILVTVWPLRLLSTWSLEQTMLISGILVNWTILSGAFICLGAGSQNGLFRAALIVMLFGLIGVGAMLPDAEVLTWWRPLDLMLQSTLPESAYLQDQVQRTERLIIGQTLVAAVGTWLVVLGLKSLGSTSGRATIERVPSN
;
A
#
# COMPACT_ATOMS: atom_id res chain seq x y z
N MET A 1 33.50 46.65 17.68
CA MET A 1 32.88 46.17 16.42
C MET A 1 32.81 44.66 16.50
N ASN A 2 31.69 44.16 17.03
CA ASN A 2 31.42 42.73 17.21
C ASN A 2 30.15 42.40 16.42
N ASP A 3 30.29 41.72 15.29
CA ASP A 3 29.19 41.03 14.62
C ASP A 3 29.68 39.63 14.23
N SER A 4 29.71 38.75 15.23
CA SER A 4 29.88 37.31 15.03
C SER A 4 28.48 36.68 14.90
N SER A 5 27.93 36.72 13.70
CA SER A 5 26.72 35.99 13.33
C SER A 5 27.02 34.49 13.29
N SER A 6 26.88 33.81 14.42
CA SER A 6 26.90 32.35 14.49
C SER A 6 25.63 31.82 13.79
N SER A 7 25.79 31.39 12.54
CA SER A 7 24.75 30.66 11.81
C SER A 7 24.52 29.31 12.49
N ASP A 8 23.55 29.31 13.39
CA ASP A 8 23.14 28.15 14.19
C ASP A 8 22.41 27.15 13.28
N THR A 9 23.18 26.34 12.55
CA THR A 9 22.66 25.28 11.67
C THR A 9 22.09 24.18 12.55
N LYS A 10 20.76 24.19 12.78
CA LYS A 10 20.05 23.11 13.45
C LYS A 10 20.47 21.77 12.83
N PRO A 11 20.94 20.80 13.64
CA PRO A 11 21.36 19.50 13.12
C PRO A 11 20.18 18.85 12.39
N SER A 12 20.35 18.60 11.09
CA SER A 12 19.35 17.93 10.27
C SER A 12 19.11 16.54 10.84
N LYS A 13 17.93 16.32 11.41
CA LYS A 13 17.53 15.03 11.98
C LYS A 13 17.62 13.97 10.89
N ILE A 14 18.65 13.12 10.95
CA ILE A 14 18.86 12.04 9.99
C ILE A 14 17.72 11.04 10.17
N ILE A 15 16.88 10.92 9.15
CA ILE A 15 15.84 9.88 9.14
C ILE A 15 16.52 8.61 8.66
N PRO A 16 16.60 7.56 9.50
CA PRO A 16 17.21 6.31 9.07
C PRO A 16 16.42 5.77 7.86
N LEU A 17 17.12 5.50 6.76
CA LEU A 17 16.52 4.88 5.58
C LEU A 17 15.88 3.54 5.98
N PRO A 18 14.74 3.17 5.39
CA PRO A 18 14.01 1.94 5.72
C PRO A 18 14.70 0.69 5.15
N ARG A 19 15.97 0.48 5.49
CA ARG A 19 16.82 -0.62 4.99
C ARG A 19 16.19 -2.00 5.26
N GLY A 20 15.60 -2.17 6.43
CA GLY A 20 14.90 -3.41 6.80
C GLY A 20 13.64 -3.66 5.98
N LEU A 21 12.91 -2.60 5.61
CA LEU A 21 11.71 -2.74 4.78
C LEU A 21 12.09 -3.22 3.38
N ILE A 22 13.13 -2.62 2.78
CA ILE A 22 13.60 -3.01 1.45
C ILE A 22 14.00 -4.50 1.45
N LEU A 23 14.80 -4.93 2.43
CA LEU A 23 15.22 -6.32 2.53
C LEU A 23 14.04 -7.27 2.73
N LEU A 24 13.09 -6.90 3.60
CA LEU A 24 11.90 -7.71 3.84
C LEU A 24 10.98 -7.78 2.62
N SER A 25 10.78 -6.68 1.91
CA SER A 25 10.01 -6.65 0.67
C SER A 25 10.66 -7.51 -0.41
N CYS A 26 11.98 -7.41 -0.59
CA CYS A 26 12.71 -8.29 -1.50
C CYS A 26 12.58 -9.77 -1.10
N LEU A 27 12.72 -10.08 0.19
CA LEU A 27 12.57 -11.44 0.70
C LEU A 27 11.15 -11.97 0.50
N TRP A 28 10.14 -11.13 0.76
CA TRP A 28 8.74 -11.47 0.53
C TRP A 28 8.47 -11.76 -0.94
N ILE A 29 8.84 -10.84 -1.85
CA ILE A 29 8.66 -11.01 -3.29
C ILE A 29 9.37 -12.27 -3.79
N THR A 30 10.60 -12.51 -3.31
CA THR A 30 11.37 -13.71 -3.67
C THR A 30 10.71 -14.99 -3.13
N GLY A 31 10.23 -14.96 -1.88
CA GLY A 31 9.50 -16.07 -1.27
C GLY A 31 8.19 -16.37 -1.99
N SER A 32 7.39 -15.35 -2.29
CA SER A 32 6.17 -15.45 -3.09
C SER A 32 6.47 -16.00 -4.49
N TRP A 33 7.56 -15.57 -5.12
CA TRP A 33 7.96 -16.09 -6.42
C TRP A 33 8.33 -17.57 -6.34
N LEU A 34 9.14 -17.96 -5.37
CA LEU A 34 9.53 -19.35 -5.13
C LEU A 34 8.34 -20.25 -4.78
N GLU A 35 7.38 -19.77 -4.01
CA GLU A 35 6.18 -20.52 -3.62
C GLU A 35 5.23 -20.74 -4.80
N ASN A 36 5.02 -19.72 -5.63
CA ASN A 36 3.98 -19.75 -6.67
C ASN A 36 4.47 -20.24 -8.03
N ILE A 37 5.72 -19.96 -8.38
CA ILE A 37 6.31 -20.37 -9.67
C ILE A 37 7.24 -21.57 -9.49
N GLY A 38 7.86 -21.71 -8.31
CA GLY A 38 8.77 -22.82 -8.02
C GLY A 38 10.09 -22.75 -8.79
N ILE A 39 10.94 -23.74 -8.53
CA ILE A 39 12.16 -23.99 -9.33
C ILE A 39 11.75 -24.91 -10.49
N GLN A 40 10.96 -24.40 -11.43
CA GLN A 40 10.57 -25.18 -12.60
C GLN A 40 11.74 -25.31 -13.57
N THR A 41 11.95 -26.53 -14.08
CA THR A 41 12.93 -26.80 -15.15
C THR A 41 12.44 -26.14 -16.45
N PRO A 42 13.30 -25.41 -17.18
CA PRO A 42 12.92 -24.52 -18.28
C PRO A 42 12.43 -25.23 -19.58
N ILE A 43 11.90 -26.45 -19.50
CA ILE A 43 11.82 -27.37 -20.65
C ILE A 43 10.41 -27.45 -21.27
N GLN A 44 9.36 -26.88 -20.68
CA GLN A 44 8.03 -26.90 -21.32
C GLN A 44 7.49 -25.49 -21.61
N PRO A 45 7.41 -25.09 -22.90
CA PRO A 45 6.94 -23.78 -23.33
C PRO A 45 5.40 -23.72 -23.41
N ILE A 46 4.69 -24.12 -22.37
CA ILE A 46 3.23 -23.95 -22.30
C ILE A 46 2.97 -22.66 -21.55
N ALA A 47 2.83 -21.55 -22.30
CA ALA A 47 2.59 -20.21 -21.77
C ALA A 47 1.31 -20.13 -20.91
N GLU A 48 0.37 -21.08 -21.05
CA GLU A 48 -0.86 -21.15 -20.27
C GLU A 48 -0.61 -21.53 -18.80
N ASP A 49 0.42 -22.34 -18.50
CA ASP A 49 0.68 -22.82 -17.14
C ASP A 49 1.23 -21.72 -16.21
N TYR A 50 1.92 -20.70 -16.75
CA TYR A 50 2.47 -19.61 -15.94
C TYR A 50 1.41 -18.62 -15.46
N SER A 51 0.25 -18.57 -16.13
CA SER A 51 -0.81 -17.61 -15.81
C SER A 51 -1.32 -17.75 -14.38
N TYR A 52 -1.47 -18.98 -13.90
CA TYR A 52 -1.91 -19.27 -12.54
C TYR A 52 -0.85 -18.87 -11.50
N GLY A 53 0.41 -19.21 -11.71
CA GLY A 53 1.51 -18.84 -10.80
C GLY A 53 1.66 -17.33 -10.68
N LEU A 54 1.52 -16.59 -11.78
CA LEU A 54 1.56 -15.12 -11.80
C LEU A 54 0.38 -14.49 -11.05
N ARG A 55 -0.82 -15.06 -11.16
CA ARG A 55 -1.99 -14.64 -10.39
C ARG A 55 -1.76 -14.82 -8.90
N MET A 56 -1.24 -15.97 -8.48
CA MET A 56 -0.98 -16.24 -7.07
C MET A 56 0.17 -15.38 -6.52
N LEU A 57 1.20 -15.09 -7.33
CA LEU A 57 2.24 -14.11 -7.01
C LEU A 57 1.65 -12.72 -6.75
N CYS A 58 0.79 -12.25 -7.65
CA CYS A 58 0.08 -10.97 -7.55
C CYS A 58 -0.80 -10.91 -6.28
N SER A 59 -1.54 -11.97 -5.98
CA SER A 59 -2.33 -12.12 -4.75
C SER A 59 -1.44 -12.10 -3.49
N SER A 60 -0.30 -12.78 -3.52
CA SER A 60 0.67 -12.79 -2.42
C SER A 60 1.31 -11.41 -2.19
N MET A 61 1.58 -10.65 -3.25
CA MET A 61 2.02 -9.26 -3.13
C MET A 61 0.94 -8.39 -2.48
N MET A 62 -0.32 -8.53 -2.89
CA MET A 62 -1.44 -7.81 -2.29
C MET A 62 -1.52 -8.08 -0.79
N ILE A 63 -1.45 -9.35 -0.36
CA ILE A 63 -1.43 -9.76 1.05
C ILE A 63 -0.25 -9.10 1.80
N GLY A 64 0.94 -9.10 1.21
CA GLY A 64 2.11 -8.44 1.81
C GLY A 64 1.90 -6.95 2.04
N ILE A 65 1.28 -6.26 1.07
CA ILE A 65 0.99 -4.81 1.14
C ILE A 65 -0.08 -4.52 2.18
N THR A 66 -1.16 -5.29 2.22
CA THR A 66 -2.34 -4.97 3.03
C THR A 66 -2.25 -5.50 4.45
N LEU A 67 -1.51 -6.58 4.69
CA LEU A 67 -1.36 -7.22 6.00
C LEU A 67 0.06 -7.15 6.51
N GLY A 68 1.02 -7.69 5.76
CA GLY A 68 2.41 -7.84 6.21
C GLY A 68 3.04 -6.51 6.60
N TRP A 69 2.93 -5.52 5.72
CA TRP A 69 3.53 -4.19 5.94
C TRP A 69 2.87 -3.41 7.10
N PRO A 70 1.52 -3.27 7.17
CA PRO A 70 0.88 -2.62 8.31
C PRO A 70 1.14 -3.30 9.65
N LEU A 71 1.13 -4.64 9.71
CA LEU A 71 1.45 -5.40 10.92
C LEU A 71 2.86 -5.09 11.42
N LEU A 72 3.84 -5.18 10.53
CA LEU A 72 5.23 -4.91 10.86
C LEU A 72 5.42 -3.47 11.33
N ARG A 73 4.79 -2.51 10.66
CA ARG A 73 4.91 -1.10 11.03
C ARG A 73 4.24 -0.79 12.35
N LEU A 74 2.99 -1.19 12.56
CA LEU A 74 2.26 -0.88 13.79
C LEU A 74 2.86 -1.59 15.01
N GLY A 75 3.59 -2.70 14.81
CA GLY A 75 4.33 -3.42 15.86
C GLY A 75 5.58 -2.68 16.37
N VAL A 76 6.21 -1.82 15.57
CA VAL A 76 7.37 -1.02 16.00
C VAL A 76 6.86 0.19 16.79
N GLY A 77 6.79 0.05 18.12
CA GLY A 77 5.98 0.89 19.02
C GLY A 77 6.08 2.42 18.93
N ARG A 78 7.13 3.03 18.35
CA ARG A 78 7.30 4.50 18.27
C ARG A 78 7.81 5.01 16.92
N PHE A 79 7.10 6.02 16.41
CA PHE A 79 7.45 6.76 15.20
C PHE A 79 7.84 8.20 15.54
N VAL A 80 8.97 8.65 15.00
CA VAL A 80 9.46 10.02 15.21
C VAL A 80 8.84 10.99 14.21
N SER A 81 8.55 10.52 12.99
CA SER A 81 7.84 11.27 11.96
C SER A 81 7.03 10.29 11.12
N PRO A 82 5.83 9.89 11.59
CA PRO A 82 5.07 8.79 10.99
C PRO A 82 4.77 9.05 9.52
N VAL A 83 4.29 10.25 9.19
CA VAL A 83 3.93 10.61 7.82
C VAL A 83 5.12 10.51 6.85
N ARG A 84 6.27 11.10 7.20
CA ARG A 84 7.43 11.11 6.29
C ARG A 84 8.02 9.70 6.13
N GLN A 85 8.03 8.91 7.20
CA GLN A 85 8.49 7.52 7.13
C GLN A 85 7.55 6.66 6.28
N THR A 86 6.25 6.77 6.48
CA THR A 86 5.27 6.03 5.67
C THR A 86 5.29 6.44 4.20
N LEU A 87 5.47 7.73 3.87
CA LEU A 87 5.62 8.15 2.48
C LEU A 87 6.86 7.55 1.80
N LEU A 88 8.00 7.48 2.52
CA LEU A 88 9.19 6.81 2.01
C LEU A 88 8.95 5.31 1.82
N ASP A 89 8.24 4.66 2.74
CA ASP A 89 7.87 3.25 2.61
C ASP A 89 6.97 3.01 1.40
N ILE A 90 5.96 3.86 1.16
CA ILE A 90 5.10 3.79 -0.02
C ILE A 90 5.94 3.87 -1.28
N LEU A 91 6.87 4.83 -1.38
CA LEU A 91 7.73 4.96 -2.55
C LEU A 91 8.57 3.71 -2.79
N VAL A 92 9.12 3.11 -1.73
CA VAL A 92 9.87 1.86 -1.81
C VAL A 92 9.00 0.71 -2.30
N ILE A 93 7.82 0.53 -1.71
CA ILE A 93 6.90 -0.56 -2.05
C ILE A 93 6.37 -0.40 -3.47
N VAL A 94 5.95 0.82 -3.86
CA VAL A 94 5.50 1.14 -5.23
C VAL A 94 6.61 0.89 -6.24
N SER A 95 7.84 1.30 -5.95
CA SER A 95 8.98 1.02 -6.83
C SER A 95 9.20 -0.49 -6.97
N GLY A 96 9.10 -1.25 -5.87
CA GLY A 96 9.17 -2.71 -5.88
C GLY A 96 8.08 -3.34 -6.74
N ILE A 97 6.83 -2.89 -6.58
CA ILE A 97 5.69 -3.34 -7.40
C ILE A 97 5.98 -3.10 -8.87
N LEU A 98 6.39 -1.89 -9.26
CA LEU A 98 6.62 -1.55 -10.66
C LEU A 98 7.78 -2.37 -11.24
N VAL A 99 8.89 -2.51 -10.51
CA VAL A 99 10.06 -3.30 -10.95
C VAL A 99 9.73 -4.79 -11.07
N THR A 100 8.85 -5.33 -10.22
CA THR A 100 8.44 -6.72 -10.28
C THR A 100 7.39 -6.96 -11.36
N VAL A 101 6.34 -6.15 -11.43
CA VAL A 101 5.18 -6.40 -12.31
C VAL A 101 5.48 -6.09 -13.78
N TRP A 102 6.32 -5.10 -14.07
CA TRP A 102 6.62 -4.75 -15.48
C TRP A 102 7.29 -5.88 -16.27
N PRO A 103 8.37 -6.53 -15.77
CA PRO A 103 8.99 -7.65 -16.46
C PRO A 103 8.07 -8.87 -16.59
N LEU A 104 7.11 -9.06 -15.67
CA LEU A 104 6.16 -10.18 -15.75
C LEU A 104 5.32 -10.15 -17.03
N ARG A 105 5.12 -8.96 -17.62
CA ARG A 105 4.48 -8.82 -18.92
C ARG A 105 5.22 -9.58 -20.03
N LEU A 106 6.54 -9.72 -19.95
CA LEU A 106 7.32 -10.47 -20.93
C LEU A 106 7.16 -11.99 -20.76
N LEU A 107 6.79 -12.42 -19.56
CA LEU A 107 6.58 -13.83 -19.20
C LEU A 107 5.12 -14.25 -19.31
N SER A 108 4.21 -13.30 -19.54
CA SER A 108 2.77 -13.53 -19.60
C SER A 108 2.19 -13.10 -20.94
N THR A 109 0.95 -13.50 -21.20
CA THR A 109 0.15 -13.03 -22.35
C THR A 109 -0.60 -11.73 -22.04
N TRP A 110 -0.27 -11.03 -20.94
CA TRP A 110 -1.03 -9.87 -20.49
C TRP A 110 -0.87 -8.68 -21.43
N SER A 111 -2.00 -8.01 -21.68
CA SER A 111 -2.00 -6.75 -22.39
C SER A 111 -1.33 -5.64 -21.56
N LEU A 112 -0.91 -4.57 -22.23
CA LEU A 112 -0.38 -3.39 -21.55
C LEU A 112 -1.42 -2.80 -20.58
N GLU A 113 -2.70 -2.81 -20.97
CA GLU A 113 -3.80 -2.30 -20.15
C GLU A 113 -3.95 -3.13 -18.87
N GLN A 114 -3.98 -4.46 -18.97
CA GLN A 114 -4.05 -5.36 -17.81
C GLN A 114 -2.89 -5.14 -16.84
N THR A 115 -1.67 -4.99 -17.37
CA THR A 115 -0.47 -4.74 -16.54
C THR A 115 -0.58 -3.41 -15.79
N MET A 116 -1.08 -2.36 -16.44
CA MET A 116 -1.31 -1.04 -15.83
C MET A 116 -2.40 -1.09 -14.77
N LEU A 117 -3.47 -1.86 -15.01
CA LEU A 117 -4.57 -2.05 -14.08
C LEU A 117 -4.11 -2.76 -12.80
N ILE A 118 -3.41 -3.89 -12.94
CA ILE A 118 -2.82 -4.64 -11.82
C ILE A 118 -1.90 -3.72 -11.00
N SER A 119 -1.03 -2.97 -11.67
CA SER A 119 -0.12 -2.03 -11.02
C SER A 119 -0.89 -0.93 -10.29
N GLY A 120 -1.93 -0.36 -10.91
CA GLY A 120 -2.77 0.68 -10.32
C GLY A 120 -3.52 0.21 -9.08
N ILE A 121 -4.08 -1.00 -9.11
CA ILE A 121 -4.75 -1.61 -7.96
C ILE A 121 -3.75 -1.78 -6.81
N LEU A 122 -2.59 -2.39 -7.06
CA LEU A 122 -1.55 -2.58 -6.04
C LEU A 122 -1.06 -1.25 -5.45
N VAL A 123 -0.86 -0.24 -6.29
CA VAL A 123 -0.43 1.10 -5.86
C VAL A 123 -1.51 1.77 -5.01
N ASN A 124 -2.78 1.74 -5.43
CA ASN A 124 -3.88 2.35 -4.67
C ASN A 124 -4.04 1.70 -3.30
N TRP A 125 -3.97 0.36 -3.23
CA TRP A 125 -3.98 -0.36 -1.96
C TRP A 125 -2.76 -0.05 -1.09
N THR A 126 -1.59 0.13 -1.68
CA THR A 126 -0.38 0.57 -0.95
C THR A 126 -0.58 1.95 -0.33
N ILE A 127 -1.13 2.91 -1.10
CA ILE A 127 -1.40 4.27 -0.59
C ILE A 127 -2.44 4.23 0.53
N LEU A 128 -3.48 3.41 0.39
CA LEU A 128 -4.53 3.22 1.38
C LEU A 128 -3.98 2.61 2.68
N SER A 129 -3.24 1.51 2.60
CA SER A 129 -2.57 0.88 3.75
C SER A 129 -1.61 1.85 4.45
N GLY A 130 -0.90 2.68 3.69
CA GLY A 130 -0.06 3.74 4.25
C GLY A 130 -0.85 4.78 5.05
N ALA A 131 -2.04 5.17 4.58
CA ALA A 131 -2.91 6.07 5.33
C ALA A 131 -3.35 5.46 6.68
N PHE A 132 -3.72 4.17 6.70
CA PHE A 132 -4.04 3.44 7.93
C PHE A 132 -2.84 3.36 8.89
N ILE A 133 -1.64 3.09 8.37
CA ILE A 133 -0.41 3.09 9.19
C ILE A 133 -0.19 4.47 9.80
N CYS A 134 -0.36 5.55 9.03
CA CYS A 134 -0.23 6.92 9.54
C CYS A 134 -1.22 7.23 10.66
N LEU A 135 -2.49 6.80 10.51
CA LEU A 135 -3.51 6.94 11.56
C LEU A 135 -3.12 6.19 12.83
N GLY A 136 -2.67 4.94 12.71
CA GLY A 136 -2.28 4.12 13.85
C GLY A 136 -1.00 4.60 14.55
N ALA A 137 -0.04 5.13 13.78
CA ALA A 137 1.25 5.58 14.30
C ALA A 137 1.13 6.84 15.18
N GLY A 138 0.11 7.67 14.98
CA GLY A 138 -0.18 8.82 15.84
C GLY A 138 -0.78 8.46 17.20
N SER A 139 -1.34 7.25 17.34
CA SER A 139 -2.01 6.81 18.58
C SER A 139 -1.02 6.09 19.51
N GLN A 140 -1.07 6.42 20.81
CA GLN A 140 -0.37 5.67 21.87
C GLN A 140 -1.14 4.44 22.33
N ASN A 141 -2.43 4.32 21.95
CA ASN A 141 -3.30 3.25 22.41
C ASN A 141 -3.08 1.98 21.58
N GLY A 142 -2.55 0.93 22.21
CA GLY A 142 -2.36 -0.37 21.56
C GLY A 142 -3.65 -0.96 21.01
N LEU A 143 -4.78 -0.78 21.72
CA LEU A 143 -6.11 -1.20 21.27
C LEU A 143 -6.53 -0.53 19.96
N PHE A 144 -6.23 0.76 19.77
CA PHE A 144 -6.56 1.45 18.53
C PHE A 144 -5.76 0.89 17.36
N ARG A 145 -4.46 0.61 17.56
CA ARG A 145 -3.61 -0.03 16.54
C ARG A 145 -4.12 -1.43 16.19
N ALA A 146 -4.49 -2.22 17.19
CA ALA A 146 -5.08 -3.54 16.99
C ALA A 146 -6.42 -3.45 16.23
N ALA A 147 -7.28 -2.49 16.58
CA ALA A 147 -8.54 -2.26 15.88
C ALA A 147 -8.32 -1.88 14.41
N LEU A 148 -7.31 -1.07 14.08
CA LEU A 148 -6.95 -0.75 12.69
C LEU A 148 -6.45 -1.98 11.92
N ILE A 149 -5.66 -2.84 12.56
CA ILE A 149 -5.22 -4.11 11.95
C ILE A 149 -6.41 -5.02 11.71
N VAL A 150 -7.28 -5.20 12.70
CA VAL A 150 -8.50 -6.02 12.57
C VAL A 150 -9.43 -5.43 11.51
N MET A 151 -9.54 -4.11 11.43
CA MET A 151 -10.29 -3.42 10.39
C MET A 151 -9.70 -3.70 9.00
N LEU A 152 -8.37 -3.64 8.84
CA LEU A 152 -7.70 -4.01 7.58
C LEU A 152 -7.90 -5.49 7.21
N PHE A 153 -7.84 -6.40 8.19
CA PHE A 153 -8.15 -7.81 8.00
C PHE A 153 -9.62 -8.02 7.61
N GLY A 154 -10.54 -7.32 8.30
CA GLY A 154 -11.96 -7.33 7.99
C GLY A 154 -12.23 -6.77 6.61
N LEU A 155 -11.57 -5.68 6.22
CA LEU A 155 -11.64 -5.08 4.89
C LEU A 155 -11.33 -6.11 3.78
N ILE A 156 -10.30 -6.94 3.99
CA ILE A 156 -9.92 -8.00 3.04
C ILE A 156 -10.87 -9.20 3.12
N GLY A 157 -11.19 -9.67 4.33
CA GLY A 157 -11.95 -10.90 4.57
C GLY A 157 -13.45 -10.77 4.32
N VAL A 158 -14.06 -9.62 4.65
CA VAL A 158 -15.47 -9.32 4.39
C VAL A 158 -15.74 -9.24 2.90
N GLY A 159 -14.77 -8.74 2.12
CA GLY A 159 -14.82 -8.79 0.66
C GLY A 159 -15.00 -10.23 0.15
N ALA A 160 -14.28 -11.21 0.70
CA ALA A 160 -14.41 -12.60 0.28
C ALA A 160 -15.81 -13.20 0.61
N MET A 161 -16.46 -12.74 1.68
CA MET A 161 -17.70 -13.33 2.21
C MET A 161 -19.00 -12.75 1.62
N LEU A 162 -18.95 -11.65 0.87
CA LEU A 162 -20.13 -11.01 0.25
C LEU A 162 -20.13 -11.21 -1.27
N PRO A 163 -20.59 -12.36 -1.79
CA PRO A 163 -20.59 -12.66 -3.23
C PRO A 163 -21.52 -11.78 -4.06
N ASP A 164 -22.62 -11.27 -3.49
CA ASP A 164 -23.70 -10.63 -4.24
C ASP A 164 -23.76 -9.10 -4.12
N ALA A 165 -22.75 -8.47 -3.52
CA ALA A 165 -22.73 -7.02 -3.36
C ALA A 165 -22.21 -6.32 -4.63
N GLU A 166 -23.05 -6.19 -5.66
CA GLU A 166 -22.74 -5.48 -6.91
C GLU A 166 -22.18 -4.07 -6.69
N VAL A 167 -22.61 -3.41 -5.60
CA VAL A 167 -22.23 -2.05 -5.21
C VAL A 167 -20.80 -1.97 -4.61
N LEU A 168 -20.23 -3.10 -4.18
CA LEU A 168 -18.93 -3.19 -3.50
C LEU A 168 -17.93 -4.08 -4.25
N THR A 169 -18.12 -4.33 -5.54
CA THR A 169 -17.19 -5.11 -6.38
C THR A 169 -15.76 -4.56 -6.37
N TRP A 170 -15.58 -3.25 -6.17
CA TRP A 170 -14.28 -2.60 -5.98
C TRP A 170 -13.51 -3.03 -4.72
N TRP A 171 -14.15 -3.73 -3.77
CA TRP A 171 -13.57 -4.20 -2.51
C TRP A 171 -12.93 -5.59 -2.59
N ARG A 172 -12.95 -6.26 -3.74
CA ARG A 172 -12.37 -7.60 -3.92
C ARG A 172 -11.08 -7.52 -4.73
N PRO A 173 -9.98 -6.97 -4.17
CA PRO A 173 -8.72 -6.80 -4.92
C PRO A 173 -8.19 -8.11 -5.48
N LEU A 174 -8.42 -9.22 -4.77
CA LEU A 174 -8.00 -10.55 -5.18
C LEU A 174 -8.83 -11.07 -6.34
N ASP A 175 -10.16 -10.93 -6.29
CA ASP A 175 -11.03 -11.32 -7.41
C ASP A 175 -10.79 -10.45 -8.64
N LEU A 176 -10.54 -9.15 -8.46
CA LEU A 176 -10.22 -8.23 -9.57
C LEU A 176 -8.88 -8.57 -10.24
N MET A 177 -7.87 -8.91 -9.43
CA MET A 177 -6.60 -9.46 -9.93
C MET A 177 -6.81 -10.79 -10.67
N LEU A 178 -7.67 -11.67 -10.15
CA LEU A 178 -7.96 -12.95 -10.77
C LEU A 178 -8.81 -12.81 -12.05
N GLN A 179 -9.72 -11.84 -12.11
CA GLN A 179 -10.56 -11.56 -13.27
C GLN A 179 -9.78 -10.87 -14.38
N SER A 180 -8.98 -9.86 -14.06
CA SER A 180 -8.15 -9.12 -15.04
C SER A 180 -7.11 -9.99 -15.76
N THR A 181 -6.89 -11.21 -15.30
CA THR A 181 -5.90 -12.14 -15.84
C THR A 181 -6.51 -13.30 -16.63
N LEU A 182 -7.84 -13.40 -16.75
CA LEU A 182 -8.53 -14.40 -17.57
C LEU A 182 -8.48 -14.02 -19.06
N PRO A 183 -8.24 -14.99 -19.97
CA PRO A 183 -8.36 -14.75 -21.41
C PRO A 183 -9.84 -14.68 -21.78
N GLU A 184 -10.40 -13.47 -21.87
CA GLU A 184 -11.83 -13.25 -22.08
C GLU A 184 -12.18 -12.69 -23.47
N SER A 185 -13.36 -13.06 -23.95
CA SER A 185 -13.93 -12.61 -25.24
C SER A 185 -14.18 -11.10 -25.25
N ALA A 186 -14.11 -10.46 -26.44
CA ALA A 186 -14.16 -9.01 -26.61
C ALA A 186 -15.36 -8.29 -25.95
N TYR A 187 -16.48 -8.98 -25.73
CA TYR A 187 -17.65 -8.43 -25.04
C TYR A 187 -17.44 -8.26 -23.54
N LEU A 188 -16.73 -9.20 -22.91
CA LEU A 188 -16.40 -9.13 -21.49
C LEU A 188 -15.30 -8.09 -21.25
N GLN A 189 -14.44 -7.86 -22.24
CA GLN A 189 -13.39 -6.86 -22.18
C GLN A 189 -13.92 -5.41 -22.02
N ASP A 190 -15.00 -5.02 -22.71
CA ASP A 190 -15.58 -3.66 -22.56
C ASP A 190 -16.27 -3.46 -21.19
N GLN A 191 -16.95 -4.50 -20.70
CA GLN A 191 -17.59 -4.50 -19.38
C GLN A 191 -16.55 -4.45 -18.25
N VAL A 192 -15.50 -5.26 -18.36
CA VAL A 192 -14.37 -5.28 -17.42
C VAL A 192 -13.66 -3.94 -17.43
N GLN A 193 -13.35 -3.39 -18.61
CA GLN A 193 -12.62 -2.12 -18.71
C GLN A 193 -13.40 -0.92 -18.12
N ARG A 194 -14.74 -0.87 -18.27
CA ARG A 194 -15.56 0.16 -17.60
C ARG A 194 -15.56 -0.01 -16.09
N THR A 195 -15.73 -1.24 -15.63
CA THR A 195 -15.79 -1.56 -14.20
C THR A 195 -14.45 -1.26 -13.53
N GLU A 196 -13.35 -1.62 -14.17
CA GLU A 196 -11.98 -1.36 -13.70
C GLU A 196 -11.65 0.13 -13.57
N ARG A 197 -12.08 0.96 -14.54
CA ARG A 197 -11.88 2.42 -14.44
C ARG A 197 -12.63 3.03 -13.26
N LEU A 198 -13.84 2.56 -12.99
CA LEU A 198 -14.64 2.99 -11.83
C LEU A 198 -13.98 2.57 -10.52
N ILE A 199 -13.46 1.34 -10.46
CA ILE A 199 -12.76 0.79 -9.28
C ILE A 199 -11.50 1.59 -8.97
N ILE A 200 -10.68 1.88 -9.98
CA ILE A 200 -9.47 2.70 -9.79
C ILE A 200 -9.86 4.10 -9.31
N GLY A 201 -10.90 4.69 -9.88
CA GLY A 201 -11.42 5.98 -9.42
C GLY A 201 -11.87 5.95 -7.96
N GLN A 202 -12.65 4.95 -7.56
CA GLN A 202 -13.17 4.82 -6.20
C GLN A 202 -12.06 4.54 -5.17
N THR A 203 -11.13 3.64 -5.48
CA THR A 203 -9.98 3.34 -4.60
C THR A 203 -9.06 4.54 -4.45
N LEU A 204 -8.84 5.31 -5.52
CA LEU A 204 -8.09 6.56 -5.48
C LEU A 204 -8.81 7.60 -4.60
N VAL A 205 -10.12 7.77 -4.77
CA VAL A 205 -10.92 8.69 -3.93
C VAL A 205 -10.87 8.28 -2.46
N ALA A 206 -10.99 6.98 -2.15
CA ALA A 206 -10.88 6.47 -0.79
C ALA A 206 -9.48 6.71 -0.20
N ALA A 207 -8.43 6.49 -0.98
CA ALA A 207 -7.05 6.74 -0.56
C ALA A 207 -6.84 8.24 -0.29
N VAL A 208 -7.22 9.12 -1.22
CA VAL A 208 -7.12 10.57 -1.07
C VAL A 208 -7.94 11.06 0.13
N GLY A 209 -9.18 10.59 0.28
CA GLY A 209 -10.05 10.93 1.40
C GLY A 209 -9.42 10.56 2.74
N THR A 210 -8.82 9.37 2.84
CA THR A 210 -8.15 8.91 4.06
C THR A 210 -6.91 9.76 4.36
N TRP A 211 -6.13 10.14 3.35
CA TRP A 211 -4.99 11.04 3.52
C TRP A 211 -5.40 12.45 3.94
N LEU A 212 -6.51 12.98 3.42
CA LEU A 212 -7.06 14.27 3.87
C LEU A 212 -7.45 14.20 5.35
N VAL A 213 -8.06 13.11 5.81
CA VAL A 213 -8.36 12.90 7.24
C VAL A 213 -7.07 12.88 8.07
N VAL A 214 -6.04 12.14 7.63
CA VAL A 214 -4.74 12.08 8.31
C VAL A 214 -4.12 13.48 8.45
N LEU A 215 -4.13 14.26 7.37
CA LEU A 215 -3.55 15.61 7.34
C LEU A 215 -4.38 16.59 8.18
N GLY A 216 -5.72 16.48 8.15
CA GLY A 216 -6.64 17.29 8.95
C GLY A 216 -6.46 17.08 10.45
N LEU A 217 -6.39 15.81 10.90
CA LEU A 217 -6.14 15.48 12.31
C LEU A 217 -4.79 16.03 12.79
N LYS A 218 -3.77 16.00 11.93
CA LYS A 218 -2.45 16.56 12.24
C LYS A 218 -2.49 18.09 12.36
N SER A 219 -3.24 18.77 11.49
CA SER A 219 -3.41 20.23 11.54
C SER A 219 -4.06 20.68 12.85
N LEU A 220 -5.14 20.01 13.27
CA LEU A 220 -5.86 20.29 14.52
C LEU A 220 -5.01 20.08 15.78
N GLY A 221 -4.16 19.03 15.79
CA GLY A 221 -3.23 18.81 16.90
C GLY A 221 -2.18 19.91 17.06
N SER A 222 -1.77 20.54 15.95
CA SER A 222 -0.77 21.61 15.98
C SER A 222 -1.30 22.92 16.56
N THR A 223 -2.59 23.21 16.41
CA THR A 223 -3.20 24.44 16.93
C THR A 223 -3.42 24.38 18.44
N SER A 224 -3.73 23.20 18.99
CA SER A 224 -4.00 23.05 20.43
C SER A 224 -2.76 23.29 21.31
N GLY A 225 -1.54 23.06 20.80
CA GLY A 225 -0.30 23.32 21.54
C GLY A 225 0.08 24.80 21.63
N ARG A 226 -0.48 25.67 20.78
CA ARG A 226 -0.13 27.09 20.74
C ARG A 226 -0.92 27.93 21.76
N ALA A 227 -2.15 27.52 22.07
CA ALA A 227 -3.02 28.25 22.99
C ALA A 227 -2.60 28.17 24.46
N THR A 228 -1.81 27.16 24.85
CA THR A 228 -1.44 26.93 26.26
C THR A 228 -0.23 27.76 26.72
N ILE A 229 0.54 28.35 25.80
CA ILE A 229 1.76 29.11 26.15
C ILE A 229 1.46 30.57 26.50
N GLU A 230 0.26 31.09 26.20
CA GLU A 230 -0.07 32.51 26.35
C GLU A 230 -0.64 32.92 27.72
N ARG A 231 -0.69 32.02 28.72
CA ARG A 231 -1.06 32.37 30.10
C ARG A 231 0.11 32.18 31.05
N VAL A 232 1.13 33.00 30.90
CA VAL A 232 2.01 33.33 32.03
C VAL A 232 1.63 34.74 32.47
N PRO A 233 0.87 34.92 33.56
CA PRO A 233 0.60 36.25 34.09
C PRO A 233 1.92 36.86 34.55
N SER A 234 2.31 37.97 33.91
CA SER A 234 3.29 38.88 34.50
C SER A 234 2.63 39.55 35.71
N ASN A 235 3.29 39.43 36.87
CA ASN A 235 2.93 40.02 38.16
C ASN A 235 2.36 41.43 38.09
#